data_AF-A0A842HN16-F1
#
_entry.id   AF-A0A842HN16-F1
#
_cell.length_a   1.000
_cell.length_b   1.000
_cell.length_c   1.000
_cell.angle_alpha   90.00
_cell.angle_beta   90.00
_cell.angle_gamma   90.00
#
_symmetry.space_group_name_H-M   'P 1'
#
loop_
_entity.id
_entity.type
_entity.pdbx_description
1 polymer ?
#
loop_
_entity_poly.entity_id
_entity_poly.type
_entity_poly.pdbx_seq_one_letter_code
_entity_poly.pdbx_strand_id
1 'polypeptide(L)'
;MALRQSVSDLSVTFLSAVRTRLELFSLEAAEQRARLVSLLAMAFGALVCLTLALFVFTLLVALYFWPTDYRYMALGVLALLYAIAGGGLFWAVRHALVNGPPPFSATLDELRRDADLLARVREPARASADSSAPDRLQGGL
;
A
#
# COMPACT_ATOMS: atom_id res chain seq x y z
N MET A 1 17.40 42.68 8.97
CA MET A 1 15.99 42.31 9.24
C MET A 1 15.24 41.88 7.98
N ALA A 2 15.40 42.56 6.82
CA ALA A 2 14.71 42.25 5.56
C ALA A 2 14.92 40.81 5.01
N LEU A 3 16.14 40.25 5.09
CA LEU A 3 16.43 38.88 4.63
C LEU A 3 15.66 37.78 5.39
N ARG A 4 15.37 37.99 6.69
CA ARG A 4 14.61 37.03 7.50
C ARG A 4 13.11 37.04 7.16
N GLN A 5 12.59 38.16 6.69
CA GLN A 5 11.20 38.29 6.25
C GLN A 5 10.98 37.65 4.88
N SER A 6 11.89 37.84 3.92
CA SER A 6 11.77 37.17 2.61
C SER A 6 11.84 35.64 2.70
N VAL A 7 12.63 35.10 3.63
CA VAL A 7 12.70 33.65 3.88
C VAL A 7 11.40 33.12 4.53
N SER A 8 10.78 33.92 5.39
CA SER A 8 9.46 33.63 5.97
C SER A 8 8.38 33.55 4.88
N ASP A 9 8.34 34.54 3.99
CA ASP A 9 7.31 34.61 2.95
C ASP A 9 7.46 33.49 1.92
N LEU A 10 8.69 33.11 1.56
CA LEU A 10 8.96 31.95 0.72
C LEU A 10 8.51 30.64 1.38
N SER A 11 8.69 30.52 2.70
CA SER A 11 8.27 29.33 3.46
C SER A 11 6.75 29.20 3.49
N VAL A 12 6.02 30.30 3.69
CA VAL A 12 4.56 30.34 3.66
C VAL A 12 4.03 30.01 2.25
N THR A 13 4.64 30.58 1.21
CA THR A 13 4.28 30.32 -0.19
C THR A 13 4.54 28.87 -0.59
N PHE A 14 5.65 28.29 -0.15
CA PHE A 14 5.98 26.90 -0.40
C PHE A 14 5.01 25.95 0.31
N LEU A 15 4.65 26.26 1.57
CA LEU A 15 3.66 25.50 2.34
C LEU A 15 2.28 25.55 1.68
N SER A 16 1.89 26.70 1.12
CA SER A 16 0.62 26.81 0.39
C SER A 16 0.63 25.99 -0.89
N ALA A 17 1.73 26.00 -1.65
CA ALA A 17 1.88 25.22 -2.87
C ALA A 17 1.88 23.70 -2.61
N VAL A 18 2.52 23.25 -1.53
CA VAL A 18 2.50 21.85 -1.09
C VAL A 18 1.09 21.45 -0.65
N ARG A 19 0.39 22.33 0.09
CA ARG A 19 -0.99 22.07 0.54
C ARG A 19 -1.95 21.87 -0.63
N THR A 20 -1.91 22.72 -1.65
CA THR A 20 -2.77 22.57 -2.83
C THR A 20 -2.46 21.30 -3.62
N ARG A 21 -1.19 20.91 -3.72
CA ARG A 21 -0.80 19.65 -4.36
C ARG A 21 -1.24 18.44 -3.55
N LEU A 22 -1.18 18.48 -2.22
CA LEU A 22 -1.71 17.43 -1.35
C LEU A 22 -3.23 17.31 -1.41
N GLU A 23 -3.95 18.43 -1.51
CA GLU A 23 -5.39 18.43 -1.75
C GLU A 23 -5.73 17.71 -3.06
N LEU A 24 -5.03 18.06 -4.16
CA LEU A 24 -5.20 17.40 -5.45
C LEU A 24 -4.78 15.92 -5.41
N PHE A 25 -3.65 15.59 -4.78
CA PHE A 25 -3.14 14.22 -4.68
C PHE A 25 -4.06 13.35 -3.82
N SER A 26 -4.64 13.90 -2.75
CA SER A 26 -5.61 13.19 -1.91
C SER A 26 -6.92 12.93 -2.65
N LEU A 27 -7.35 13.87 -3.50
CA LEU A 27 -8.53 13.74 -4.34
C LEU A 27 -8.31 12.66 -5.43
N GLU A 28 -7.17 12.71 -6.13
CA GLU A 28 -6.77 11.72 -7.14
C GLU A 28 -6.55 10.32 -6.52
N ALA A 29 -5.96 10.25 -5.33
CA ALA A 29 -5.78 8.99 -4.60
C ALA A 29 -7.12 8.38 -4.16
N ALA A 30 -8.10 9.21 -3.77
CA ALA A 30 -9.44 8.74 -3.44
C ALA A 30 -10.17 8.20 -4.67
N GLU A 31 -10.03 8.86 -5.82
CA GLU A 31 -10.62 8.43 -7.08
C GLU A 31 -9.98 7.12 -7.60
N GLN A 32 -8.65 6.99 -7.50
CA GLN A 32 -7.95 5.76 -7.84
C GLN A 32 -8.26 4.61 -6.88
N ARG A 33 -8.46 4.88 -5.58
CA ARG A 33 -8.90 3.87 -4.60
C ARG A 33 -10.27 3.30 -4.94
N ALA A 34 -11.25 4.13 -5.29
CA ALA A 34 -12.58 3.65 -5.64
C ALA A 34 -12.55 2.73 -6.87
N ARG A 35 -11.75 3.10 -7.89
CA ARG A 35 -11.53 2.27 -9.08
C ARG A 35 -10.83 0.96 -8.76
N LEU A 36 -9.78 0.99 -7.93
CA LEU A 36 -9.07 -0.21 -7.48
C LEU A 36 -9.98 -1.14 -6.68
N VAL A 37 -10.78 -0.62 -5.75
CA VAL A 37 -11.74 -1.40 -4.97
C VAL A 37 -12.80 -2.03 -5.88
N SER A 38 -13.32 -1.27 -6.85
CA SER A 38 -14.27 -1.78 -7.84
C SER A 38 -13.65 -2.91 -8.69
N LEU A 39 -12.43 -2.71 -9.20
CA LEU A 39 -11.70 -3.74 -9.93
C LEU A 39 -11.41 -4.97 -9.06
N LEU A 40 -11.04 -4.78 -7.80
CA LEU A 40 -10.77 -5.87 -6.87
C LEU A 40 -12.05 -6.67 -6.55
N ALA A 41 -13.19 -5.98 -6.41
CA ALA A 41 -14.49 -6.62 -6.24
C ALA A 41 -14.89 -7.42 -7.49
N MET A 42 -14.71 -6.86 -8.70
CA MET A 42 -14.94 -7.58 -9.96
C MET A 42 -14.00 -8.78 -10.12
N ALA A 43 -12.71 -8.60 -9.81
CA ALA A 43 -11.72 -9.67 -9.86
C ALA A 43 -12.05 -10.79 -8.86
N PHE A 44 -12.45 -10.43 -7.63
CA PHE A 44 -12.89 -11.39 -6.62
C PHE A 44 -14.14 -12.15 -7.08
N GLY A 45 -15.16 -11.46 -7.60
CA GLY A 45 -16.36 -12.09 -8.16
C GLY A 45 -16.02 -13.03 -9.32
N ALA A 46 -15.14 -12.62 -10.24
CA ALA A 46 -14.66 -13.47 -11.32
C ALA A 46 -13.91 -14.70 -10.80
N LEU A 47 -13.06 -14.55 -9.77
CA LEU A 47 -12.32 -15.65 -9.15
C LEU A 47 -13.26 -16.67 -8.50
N VAL A 48 -14.30 -16.20 -7.79
CA VAL A 48 -15.33 -17.06 -7.19
C VAL A 48 -16.09 -17.83 -8.29
N CYS A 49 -16.55 -17.14 -9.34
CA CYS A 49 -17.23 -17.78 -10.47
C CYS A 49 -16.33 -18.82 -11.16
N LEU A 50 -15.06 -18.50 -11.41
CA LEU A 50 -14.10 -19.43 -12.01
C LEU A 50 -13.85 -20.65 -11.11
N THR A 51 -13.71 -20.45 -9.81
CA THR A 51 -13.54 -21.54 -8.84
C THR A 51 -14.76 -22.47 -8.83
N LEU A 52 -15.96 -21.90 -8.84
CA LEU A 52 -17.20 -22.68 -8.92
C LEU A 52 -17.30 -23.44 -10.25
N ALA A 53 -16.96 -22.80 -11.37
CA ALA A 53 -16.94 -23.45 -12.68
C ALA A 53 -15.93 -24.62 -12.72
N LEU A 54 -14.73 -24.44 -12.18
CA LEU A 54 -13.71 -25.50 -12.03
C LEU A 54 -14.22 -26.65 -11.14
N PHE A 55 -14.92 -26.34 -10.06
CA PHE A 55 -15.51 -27.35 -9.20
C PHE A 55 -16.59 -28.17 -9.94
N VAL A 56 -17.51 -27.50 -10.63
CA VAL A 56 -18.54 -28.16 -11.46
C VAL A 56 -17.89 -28.97 -12.59
N PHE A 57 -16.85 -28.44 -13.24
CA PHE A 57 -16.09 -29.15 -14.27
C PHE A 57 -15.43 -30.42 -13.72
N THR A 58 -14.83 -30.34 -12.53
CA THR A 58 -14.26 -31.51 -11.83
C THR A 58 -15.31 -32.59 -11.60
N LEU A 59 -16.48 -32.20 -11.08
CA LEU A 59 -17.59 -33.11 -10.85
C LEU A 59 -18.09 -33.72 -12.15
N LEU A 60 -18.21 -32.92 -13.21
CA LEU A 60 -18.63 -33.39 -14.53
C LEU A 60 -17.67 -34.44 -15.07
N VAL A 61 -16.36 -34.17 -15.03
CA VAL A 61 -15.33 -35.14 -15.47
C VAL A 61 -15.37 -36.39 -14.60
N ALA A 62 -15.47 -36.23 -13.27
CA ALA A 62 -15.51 -37.36 -12.34
C ALA A 62 -16.74 -38.23 -12.59
N LEU A 63 -17.93 -37.66 -12.70
CA LEU A 63 -19.18 -38.39 -12.96
C LEU A 63 -19.20 -39.03 -14.35
N TYR A 64 -18.69 -38.34 -15.37
CA TYR A 64 -18.64 -38.86 -16.74
C TYR A 64 -17.73 -40.09 -16.85
N PHE A 65 -16.56 -40.07 -16.21
CA PHE A 65 -15.61 -41.19 -16.25
C PHE A 65 -15.83 -42.24 -15.16
N TRP A 66 -16.68 -41.98 -14.15
CA TRP A 66 -16.96 -42.91 -13.05
C TRP A 66 -17.39 -44.31 -13.48
N PRO A 67 -18.30 -44.50 -14.46
CA PRO A 67 -18.70 -45.84 -14.90
C PRO A 67 -17.66 -46.53 -15.80
N THR A 68 -16.53 -45.89 -16.08
CA THR A 68 -15.49 -46.41 -16.99
C THR A 68 -14.25 -46.87 -16.20
N ASP A 69 -13.48 -47.82 -16.73
CA ASP A 69 -12.21 -48.26 -16.12
C ASP A 69 -11.13 -47.17 -16.08
N TYR A 70 -11.25 -46.14 -16.94
CA TYR A 70 -10.32 -45.01 -17.02
C TYR A 70 -10.48 -43.95 -15.91
N ARG A 71 -11.30 -44.21 -14.88
CA ARG A 71 -11.58 -43.26 -13.77
C ARG A 71 -10.31 -42.66 -13.14
N TYR A 72 -9.28 -43.49 -12.90
CA TYR A 72 -8.04 -43.06 -12.25
C TYR A 72 -7.17 -42.22 -13.17
N MET A 73 -7.18 -42.53 -14.47
CA MET A 73 -6.45 -41.76 -15.48
C MET A 73 -7.08 -40.37 -15.67
N ALA A 74 -8.42 -40.30 -15.69
CA ALA A 74 -9.14 -39.03 -15.74
C ALA A 74 -8.84 -38.13 -14.53
N LEU A 75 -8.86 -38.70 -13.32
CA LEU A 75 -8.47 -37.99 -12.10
C LEU A 75 -7.00 -37.55 -12.11
N GLY A 76 -6.10 -38.40 -12.61
CA GLY A 76 -4.68 -38.08 -12.75
C GLY A 76 -4.42 -36.91 -13.70
N VAL A 77 -5.09 -36.90 -14.86
CA VAL A 77 -5.00 -35.78 -15.82
C VAL A 77 -5.56 -34.50 -15.20
N LEU A 78 -6.69 -34.57 -14.50
CA LEU A 78 -7.28 -33.42 -13.84
C LEU A 78 -6.37 -32.87 -12.73
N ALA A 79 -5.78 -33.76 -11.93
CA ALA A 79 -4.81 -33.38 -10.89
C ALA A 79 -3.57 -32.71 -11.49
N LEU A 80 -3.04 -33.23 -12.60
CA LEU A 80 -1.90 -32.63 -13.30
C LEU A 80 -2.26 -31.25 -13.84
N LEU A 81 -3.44 -31.10 -14.44
CA LEU A 81 -3.92 -29.83 -14.98
C LEU A 81 -4.06 -28.77 -13.88
N TYR A 82 -4.62 -29.15 -12.72
CA TYR A 82 -4.72 -28.25 -11.56
C TYR A 82 -3.37 -27.95 -10.92
N ALA A 83 -2.42 -28.89 -10.90
CA ALA A 83 -1.07 -28.65 -10.42
C ALA A 83 -0.33 -27.63 -11.31
N ILE A 84 -0.47 -27.73 -12.64
CA ILE A 84 0.13 -26.78 -13.58
C ILE A 84 -0.51 -25.40 -13.42
N ALA A 85 -1.85 -25.33 -13.39
CA ALA A 85 -2.57 -24.07 -13.23
C ALA A 85 -2.23 -23.39 -11.89
N GLY A 86 -2.26 -24.16 -10.79
CA GLY A 86 -1.94 -23.67 -9.46
C GLY A 86 -0.47 -23.25 -9.32
N GLY A 87 0.47 -24.03 -9.87
CA GLY A 87 1.89 -23.69 -9.90
C GLY A 87 2.17 -22.42 -10.71
N GLY A 88 1.52 -22.27 -11.87
CA GLY A 88 1.60 -21.07 -12.68
C GLY A 88 1.06 -19.83 -11.97
N LEU A 89 -0.11 -19.95 -11.32
CA LEU A 89 -0.70 -18.85 -10.55
C LEU A 89 0.16 -18.48 -9.33
N PHE A 90 0.70 -19.48 -8.61
CA PHE A 90 1.62 -19.26 -7.50
C PHE A 90 2.90 -18.56 -7.95
N TRP A 91 3.46 -18.97 -9.09
CA TRP A 91 4.64 -18.32 -9.66
C TRP A 91 4.33 -16.88 -10.09
N ALA A 92 3.19 -16.64 -10.74
CA ALA A 92 2.76 -15.31 -11.14
C ALA A 92 2.55 -14.38 -9.94
N VAL A 93 1.87 -14.85 -8.88
CA VAL A 93 1.69 -14.11 -7.63
C VAL A 93 3.04 -13.83 -6.98
N ARG A 94 3.91 -14.84 -6.85
CA ARG A 94 5.26 -14.65 -6.31
C ARG A 94 6.06 -13.65 -7.12
N HIS A 95 6.00 -13.72 -8.45
CA HIS A 95 6.68 -12.78 -9.33
C HIS A 95 6.13 -11.37 -9.16
N ALA A 96 4.81 -11.20 -9.06
CA ALA A 96 4.18 -9.91 -8.82
C ALA A 96 4.54 -9.32 -7.45
N LEU A 97 4.67 -10.14 -6.40
CA LEU A 97 5.07 -9.68 -5.07
C LEU A 97 6.56 -9.36 -4.95
N VAL A 98 7.42 -10.12 -5.64
CA VAL A 98 8.89 -9.98 -5.53
C VAL A 98 9.44 -8.94 -6.51
N ASN A 99 8.88 -8.86 -7.72
CA ASN A 99 9.37 -7.99 -8.80
C ASN A 99 8.43 -6.80 -9.08
N GLY A 100 7.26 -6.73 -8.43
CA GLY A 100 6.34 -5.60 -8.55
C GLY A 100 6.77 -4.40 -7.70
N PRO A 101 6.42 -3.16 -8.11
CA PRO A 101 6.65 -1.99 -7.29
C PRO A 101 5.96 -2.17 -5.93
N PRO A 102 6.62 -1.86 -4.80
CA PRO A 102 6.05 -2.09 -3.48
C PRO A 102 4.75 -1.30 -3.32
N PRO A 103 3.65 -1.94 -2.88
CA PRO A 103 2.43 -1.21 -2.56
C PRO A 103 2.73 -0.24 -1.42
N PHE A 104 2.13 0.95 -1.45
CA PHE A 104 2.28 1.99 -0.41
C PHE A 104 3.61 2.75 -0.38
N SER A 105 4.43 2.70 -1.45
CA SER A 105 5.60 3.58 -1.58
C SER A 105 5.25 5.06 -1.39
N ALA A 106 4.13 5.50 -1.96
CA ALA A 106 3.59 6.85 -1.76
C ALA A 106 3.18 7.13 -0.30
N THR A 107 2.59 6.15 0.39
CA THR A 107 2.16 6.31 1.80
C THR A 107 3.36 6.34 2.75
N LEU A 108 4.42 5.58 2.46
CA LEU A 108 5.66 5.59 3.22
C LEU A 108 6.41 6.92 3.06
N ASP A 109 6.41 7.51 1.87
CA ASP A 109 6.99 8.84 1.66
C ASP A 109 6.21 9.94 2.39
N GLU A 110 4.87 9.83 2.44
CA GLU A 110 4.03 10.76 3.22
C GLU A 110 4.27 10.65 4.73
N LEU A 111 4.36 9.43 5.27
CA LEU A 111 4.71 9.17 6.68
C LEU A 111 6.11 9.68 7.05
N ARG A 112 7.06 9.62 6.11
CA ARG A 112 8.43 10.11 6.29
C ARG A 112 8.47 11.63 6.37
N ARG A 113 7.64 12.32 5.58
CA ARG A 113 7.47 13.78 5.66
C ARG A 113 6.84 14.22 6.97
N ASP A 114 5.81 13.51 7.44
CA ASP A 114 5.17 13.83 8.73
C ASP A 114 6.13 13.67 9.92
N ALA A 115 7.00 12.65 9.88
CA ALA A 115 8.04 12.45 10.89
C ALA A 115 9.09 13.59 10.89
N ASP A 116 9.50 14.05 9.71
CA ASP A 116 10.44 15.18 9.56
C ASP A 116 9.84 16.51 10.05
N LEU A 117 8.55 16.74 9.84
CA LEU A 117 7.85 17.92 10.33
C LEU A 117 7.71 17.92 11.86
N LEU A 118 7.37 16.78 12.46
CA LEU A 118 7.32 16.60 13.91
C LEU A 118 8.69 16.79 14.57
N ALA A 119 9.76 16.34 13.91
CA ALA A 119 11.13 16.56 14.39
C ALA A 119 11.51 18.05 14.41
N ARG A 120 11.13 18.81 13.38
CA ARG A 120 11.44 20.25 13.25
C ARG A 120 10.65 21.14 14.21
N VAL A 121 9.40 20.78 14.55
CA VAL A 121 8.59 21.54 15.52
C VAL A 121 9.10 21.39 16.96
N ARG A 122 9.83 20.30 17.27
CA ARG A 122 10.35 20.07 18.63
C ARG A 122 11.60 20.90 18.97
N GLU A 123 12.37 21.34 17.98
CA GLU A 123 13.57 22.16 18.19
C GLU A 123 13.32 23.56 18.78
N PRO A 124 12.33 24.37 18.33
CA PRO A 124 12.10 25.70 18.89
C PRO A 124 11.67 25.68 20.37
N ALA A 125 10.98 24.63 20.82
CA ALA A 125 10.54 24.50 22.21
C ALA A 125 11.70 24.17 23.19
N ARG A 126 12.74 23.46 22.72
CA ARG A 126 13.96 23.21 23.50
C ARG A 126 14.83 24.47 23.64
N ALA A 127 14.90 25.29 22.58
CA ALA A 127 15.69 26.52 22.59
C ALA A 127 15.12 27.58 23.55
N SER A 128 13.79 27.64 23.74
CA SER A 128 13.15 28.53 24.72
C SER A 128 13.26 28.05 26.17
N ALA A 129 13.34 26.73 26.39
CA ALA A 129 13.52 26.14 27.71
C ALA A 129 14.95 26.36 28.25
N ASP A 130 15.95 26.39 27.36
CA ASP A 130 17.35 26.64 27.72
C ASP A 130 17.61 28.13 28.05
N SER A 131 16.87 29.05 27.41
CA SER A 131 16.96 30.49 27.69
C SER A 131 16.24 30.95 28.97
N SER A 132 15.49 30.06 29.63
CA SER A 132 14.68 30.38 30.82
C SER A 132 15.23 29.76 32.12
N ALA A 133 16.50 29.33 32.13
CA ALA A 133 17.24 29.05 33.36
C ALA A 133 18.00 30.31 33.83
N PRO A 134 17.41 31.20 34.65
CA PRO A 134 18.17 32.23 35.32
C PRO A 134 19.01 31.57 36.42
N ASP A 135 20.32 31.61 36.23
CA ASP A 135 21.38 31.93 37.19
C ASP A 135 20.96 31.99 38.68
N ARG A 136 20.44 30.88 39.20
CA ARG A 136 20.53 30.59 40.63
C ARG A 136 21.94 30.05 40.81
N LEU A 137 22.72 30.67 41.69
CA LEU A 137 24.08 30.27 42.13
C LEU A 137 25.29 31.07 41.60
N GLN A 138 25.19 32.40 41.48
CA GLN A 138 26.31 33.30 41.84
C GLN A 138 25.83 34.20 42.99
N GLY A 139 25.90 33.71 44.24
CA GLY A 139 26.92 34.14 45.22
C GLY A 139 26.29 35.21 46.14
N GLY A 140 25.82 34.93 47.35
CA GLY A 140 26.30 33.94 48.31
C GLY A 140 27.42 34.54 49.16
N LEU A 141 26.99 35.27 50.20
CA LEU A 141 27.73 35.80 51.36
C LEU A 141 28.60 37.05 51.14
#